data_AF-A0A1V5R7L1-F1
#
_entry.id   AF-A0A1V5R7L1-F1
#
_cell.length_a   1.000
_cell.length_b   1.000
_cell.length_c   1.000
_cell.angle_alpha   90.00
_cell.angle_beta   90.00
_cell.angle_gamma   90.00
#
_symmetry.space_group_name_H-M   'P 1'
#
loop_
_entity.id
_entity.type
_entity.pdbx_description
1 polymer ?
#
loop_
_entity_poly.entity_id
_entity_poly.type
_entity_poly.pdbx_seq_one_letter_code
_entity_poly.pdbx_strand_id
1 'polypeptide(L)' 'MEILQHLNKMGNTIILVTHETYTAEHAQRIIKIKDGLIVEDVQVSNRRIATDGINLK' A
#
# COMPACT_ATOMS: atom_id res chain seq x y z
N MET A 1 -8.08 -3.50 -0.91
CA MET A 1 -6.63 -3.78 -0.77
C MET A 1 -6.32 -5.15 -0.21
N GLU A 2 -7.30 -5.87 0.33
CA GLU A 2 -7.13 -7.18 0.97
C GLU A 2 -6.38 -8.21 0.11
N ILE A 3 -6.84 -8.49 -1.11
CA ILE A 3 -6.20 -9.46 -2.02
C ILE A 3 -4.73 -9.10 -2.29
N LEU A 4 -4.44 -7.84 -2.59
CA LEU A 4 -3.07 -7.39 -2.85
C LEU A 4 -2.20 -7.51 -1.60
N GLN A 5 -2.73 -7.17 -0.42
CA GLN A 5 -1.99 -7.38 0.83
C GLN A 5 -1.74 -8.86 1.11
N HIS A 6 -2.70 -9.73 0.83
CA HIS A 6 -2.55 -11.18 0.97
C HIS A 6 -1.45 -11.71 0.05
N LEU A 7 -1.49 -11.36 -1.24
CA LEU A 7 -0.48 -11.76 -2.21
C LEU A 7 0.92 -11.25 -1.83
N ASN A 8 1.00 -10.01 -1.32
CA ASN A 8 2.26 -9.46 -0.82
C ASN A 8 2.77 -10.21 0.42
N LYS A 9 1.89 -10.65 1.32
CA LYS A 9 2.24 -11.53 2.45
C LYS A 9 2.70 -12.92 2.00
N MET A 10 2.22 -13.42 0.87
CA MET A 10 2.67 -14.68 0.26
C MET A 10 4.05 -14.56 -0.44
N GLY A 11 4.68 -13.38 -0.44
CA GLY A 11 6.01 -13.16 -1.04
C GLY A 11 5.97 -12.54 -2.44
N ASN A 12 4.80 -12.18 -2.97
CA ASN A 12 4.73 -11.47 -4.25
C ASN A 12 5.13 -9.99 -4.08
N THR A 13 5.93 -9.49 -5.02
CA THR A 13 6.24 -8.06 -5.11
C THR A 13 5.14 -7.35 -5.89
N ILE A 14 4.55 -6.31 -5.30
CA ILE A 14 3.44 -5.57 -5.89
C ILE A 14 3.84 -4.10 -5.98
N ILE A 15 3.70 -3.52 -7.16
CA ILE A 15 3.86 -2.08 -7.40
C ILE A 15 2.47 -1.54 -7.77
N LEU A 16 1.99 -0.56 -6.99
CA LEU A 16 0.70 0.06 -7.19
C LEU A 16 0.90 1.57 -7.36
N VAL A 17 0.39 2.12 -8.46
CA VAL A 17 0.36 3.57 -8.71
C VAL A 17 -1.04 4.08 -8.38
N THR A 18 -1.13 5.06 -7.49
CA THR A 18 -2.39 5.68 -7.09
C THR A 18 -2.19 7.16 -6.79
N HIS A 19 -3.24 7.95 -6.95
CA HIS A 19 -3.31 9.34 -6.51
C HIS A 19 -3.91 9.46 -5.09
N GLU A 20 -4.44 8.37 -4.55
CA GLU A 20 -5.09 8.35 -3.23
C GLU A 20 -4.11 8.00 -2.12
N THR A 21 -3.95 8.89 -1.14
CA THR A 21 -3.04 8.66 0.00
C THR A 21 -3.47 7.46 0.83
N TYR A 22 -4.78 7.31 1.08
CA TYR A 22 -5.36 6.17 1.81
C TYR A 22 -4.94 4.82 1.22
N THR A 23 -4.99 4.70 -0.11
CA THR A 23 -4.61 3.47 -0.81
C THR A 23 -3.11 3.22 -0.71
N ALA A 24 -2.28 4.26 -0.76
CA ALA A 24 -0.83 4.14 -0.59
C ALA A 24 -0.41 3.72 0.83
N GLU A 25 -1.13 4.11 1.87
CA GLU A 25 -0.89 3.72 3.28
C GLU A 25 -1.04 2.20 3.53
N HIS A 26 -1.66 1.48 2.59
CA HIS A 26 -1.72 0.01 2.61
C HIS A 26 -0.44 -0.67 2.10
N ALA A 27 0.52 0.07 1.53
CA ALA A 27 1.80 -0.44 1.06
C ALA A 27 2.85 -0.52 2.18
N GLN A 28 3.96 -1.24 1.95
CA GLN A 28 5.11 -1.25 2.88
C GLN A 28 6.02 -0.04 2.68
N ARG A 29 6.00 0.56 1.48
CA ARG A 29 6.83 1.68 1.06
C ARG A 29 6.01 2.58 0.16
N ILE A 30 6.17 3.89 0.30
CA ILE A 30 5.54 4.90 -0.54
C ILE A 30 6.64 5.71 -1.20
N ILE A 31 6.58 5.80 -2.52
CA ILE A 31 7.45 6.64 -3.35
C ILE A 31 6.57 7.70 -3.99
N LYS A 32 6.86 8.98 -3.76
CA LYS A 32 6.19 10.08 -4.45
C LYS A 32 7.04 10.57 -5.60
N ILE A 33 6.41 10.67 -6.76
CA ILE A 33 7.03 11.20 -7.97
C ILE A 33 6.35 12.52 -8.31
N LYS A 34 7.16 13.52 -8.63
CA LYS A 34 6.70 14.82 -9.13
C LYS A 34 7.64 15.25 -10.25
N ASP A 35 7.07 15.62 -11.39
CA ASP A 35 7.82 16.09 -12.58
C ASP A 35 8.94 15.14 -13.02
N GLY A 36 8.68 13.82 -12.91
CA GLY A 36 9.65 12.77 -13.29
C GLY A 36 10.74 12.49 -12.25
N LEU A 37 10.73 13.18 -11.11
CA LEU A 37 11.71 13.02 -10.03
C LEU A 37 11.06 12.37 -8.81
N ILE A 38 11.83 11.52 -8.11
CA ILE A 38 11.43 11.01 -6.79
C ILE A 38 11.63 12.14 -5.77
N VAL A 39 10.53 12.59 -5.18
CA VAL A 39 10.54 13.67 -4.18
C VAL A 39 10.39 13.14 -2.75
N GLU A 40 9.90 11.91 -2.58
CA GLU A 40 9.80 11.27 -1.28
C GLU A 40 9.89 9.75 -1.44
N ASP A 41 10.55 9.12 -0.48
CA ASP A 41 10.74 7.67 -0.40
C ASP A 41 10.78 7.25 1.06
N VAL A 42 9.69 6.63 1.52
CA VAL A 42 9.50 6.31 2.94
C VAL A 42 8.95 4.91 3.13
N GLN A 43 9.43 4.22 4.16
CA GLN A 43 8.78 3.03 4.67
C GLN A 43 7.58 3.41 5.53
N VAL A 44 6.47 2.70 5.35
CA VAL A 44 5.24 2.94 6.10
C VAL A 44 5.34 2.24 7.45
N SER A 45 5.57 3.01 8.50
CA SER A 45 5.72 2.49 9.87
C SER A 45 4.42 1.89 10.42
N ASN A 46 3.28 2.52 10.13
CA ASN A 46 1.97 2.03 10.54
C ASN A 46 1.12 1.64 9.32
N ARG A 47 1.46 0.51 8.72
CA ARG A 47 0.78 0.00 7.52
C ARG A 47 -0.70 -0.25 7.80
N ARG A 48 -1.58 0.37 7.01
CA ARG A 48 -3.01 0.14 7.13
C ARG A 48 -3.33 -1.28 6.68
N ILE A 49 -3.93 -2.10 7.54
CA ILE A 49 -4.35 -3.45 7.17
C ILE A 49 -5.77 -3.36 6.60
N ALA A 50 -5.95 -3.92 5.40
CA ALA A 50 -7.29 -4.16 4.89
C ALA A 50 -7.84 -5.38 5.65
N THR A 51 -8.56 -5.15 6.75
CA THR A 51 -9.25 -6.22 7.47
C THR A 51 -10.50 -6.63 6.72
N ASP A 52 -10.70 -7.94 6.62
CA ASP A 52 -11.88 -8.58 6.08
C ASP A 52 -13.16 -7.98 6.68
N GLY A 53 -14.16 -7.73 5.84
CA GLY A 53 -15.55 -7.54 6.27
C GLY A 53 -16.19 -8.80 6.88
N ILE A 54 -15.41 -9.75 7.42
CA ILE A 54 -15.90 -11.04 7.96
C ILE A 54 -16.50 -10.92 9.37
N ASN A 55 -16.52 -9.73 9.99
CA ASN A 55 -17.23 -9.50 11.25
C ASN A 55 -18.34 -8.44 11.16
N LEU A 56 -19.14 -8.48 10.09
CA LEU A 56 -20.53 -8.03 10.20
C LEU A 56 -21.39 -9.27 10.45
N LYS A 57 -21.46 -9.68 11.72
CA LYS A 57 -22.49 -10.61 12.20
C LYS A 57 -23.85 -9.92 12.17
#